data_AF-A0A343TN72-F1
#
_entry.id   AF-A0A343TN72-F1
#
_cell.length_a   1.000
_cell.length_b   1.000
_cell.length_c   1.000
_cell.angle_alpha   90.00
_cell.angle_beta   90.00
_cell.angle_gamma   90.00
#
_symmetry.space_group_name_H-M   'P 1'
#
loop_
_entity.id
_entity.type
_entity.pdbx_description
1 polymer ?
#
loop_
_entity_poly.entity_id
_entity_poly.type
_entity_poly.pdbx_seq_one_letter_code
_entity_poly.pdbx_strand_id
1 'polypeptide(L)'
;MHRRTVLASLGGLPPLASAGCLGDGGDGGDGAGPQPDDARPEACPVDTVEDVEPPTELDRDTVESFLEQYEPAYVDQTRIDREQYDRIEDPGTSIVDVTHVDEGYRVTVETFWATWEPDRTVLGFELVTDAATDPVPWDHETFEDNPTLQEALEQAATGDRTADIPEKHPDYRRTRDQLEAAAGDVDGVVIDYQGDLIRVSESELPGVHGDHYLSAAYYVAPGVIYRTDDEDADPRNGTVLEC
;
A
#
# COMPACT_ATOMS: atom_id res chain seq x y z
N MET A 1 10.24 10.69 15.55
CA MET A 1 9.02 9.96 15.98
C MET A 1 7.90 10.95 16.28
N HIS A 2 7.10 11.30 15.28
CA HIS A 2 5.88 12.08 15.47
C HIS A 2 4.71 11.25 14.94
N ARG A 3 3.89 10.75 15.86
CA ARG A 3 2.64 10.06 15.55
C ARG A 3 1.66 11.10 15.02
N ARG A 4 1.24 10.97 13.76
CA ARG A 4 0.12 11.75 13.22
C ARG A 4 -1.16 10.93 13.36
N THR A 5 -2.06 11.46 14.17
CA THR A 5 -3.42 10.99 14.39
C THR A 5 -4.29 11.40 13.20
N VAL A 6 -4.84 10.43 12.46
CA VAL A 6 -5.85 10.70 11.44
C VAL A 6 -7.23 10.68 12.11
N LEU A 7 -7.90 11.83 12.12
CA LEU A 7 -9.29 11.97 12.55
C LEU A 7 -10.21 11.73 11.34
N ALA A 8 -10.97 10.64 11.39
CA ALA A 8 -12.06 10.37 10.47
C ALA A 8 -13.30 11.19 10.87
N SER A 9 -13.71 12.13 10.02
CA SER A 9 -14.99 12.84 10.16
C SER A 9 -16.08 12.15 9.35
N LEU A 10 -16.98 11.48 10.07
CA LEU A 10 -18.29 11.04 9.60
C LEU A 10 -19.27 12.23 9.60
N GLY A 11 -19.80 12.58 8.43
CA GLY A 11 -21.00 13.39 8.25
C GLY A 11 -21.58 13.02 6.89
N GLY A 12 -22.83 12.62 6.72
CA GLY A 12 -24.05 13.06 7.37
C GLY A 12 -24.99 13.53 6.26
N LEU A 13 -25.60 12.58 5.54
CA LEU A 13 -26.54 12.84 4.44
C LEU A 13 -27.79 13.60 4.94
N PRO A 14 -28.24 14.68 4.26
CA PRO A 14 -29.60 15.19 4.44
C PRO A 14 -30.60 14.57 3.44
N PRO A 15 -31.90 14.53 3.78
CA PRO A 15 -32.91 13.80 3.02
C PRO A 15 -33.50 14.58 1.84
N LEU A 16 -33.96 13.81 0.85
CA LEU A 16 -34.83 14.24 -0.25
C LEU A 16 -36.14 14.83 0.27
N ALA A 17 -36.47 16.06 -0.13
CA ALA A 17 -37.80 16.64 0.01
C ALA A 17 -38.25 17.25 -1.32
N SER A 18 -39.23 16.60 -1.93
CA SER A 18 -40.00 17.06 -3.09
C SER A 18 -41.03 18.11 -2.69
N ALA A 19 -41.04 19.26 -3.39
CA ALA A 19 -42.21 20.12 -3.51
C ALA A 19 -42.17 20.85 -4.86
N GLY A 20 -43.20 20.66 -5.67
CA GLY A 20 -43.43 21.43 -6.89
C GLY A 20 -44.18 22.73 -6.61
N CYS A 21 -43.87 23.76 -7.39
CA CYS A 21 -44.73 24.92 -7.61
C CYS A 21 -44.58 25.37 -9.07
N LEU A 22 -45.69 25.32 -9.81
CA LEU A 22 -45.90 26.03 -11.07
C LEU A 22 -46.11 27.52 -10.75
N GLY A 23 -45.39 28.40 -11.45
CA GLY A 23 -45.55 29.85 -11.36
C GLY A 23 -45.13 30.51 -12.68
N ASP A 24 -46.08 31.26 -13.24
CA ASP A 24 -46.11 31.92 -14.54
C ASP A 24 -45.40 33.29 -14.56
N GLY A 25 -44.80 33.64 -15.71
CA GLY A 25 -44.70 35.00 -16.25
C GLY A 25 -43.68 36.01 -15.69
N GLY A 26 -42.77 36.50 -16.55
CA GLY A 26 -42.27 37.88 -16.45
C GLY A 26 -40.77 38.12 -16.70
N ASP A 27 -40.47 38.57 -17.92
CA ASP A 27 -39.65 39.74 -18.28
C ASP A 27 -38.23 39.93 -17.70
N GLY A 28 -37.25 39.99 -18.61
CA GLY A 28 -36.14 40.95 -18.60
C GLY A 28 -35.12 40.87 -17.46
N GLY A 29 -34.05 40.11 -17.68
CA GLY A 29 -32.82 40.26 -16.90
C GLY A 29 -31.66 39.53 -17.53
N ASP A 30 -30.71 40.28 -18.08
CA ASP A 30 -29.36 39.82 -18.43
C ASP A 30 -28.67 39.30 -17.16
N GLY A 31 -28.97 38.06 -16.80
CA GLY A 31 -28.27 37.31 -15.78
C GLY A 31 -27.08 36.64 -16.43
N ALA A 32 -25.90 37.26 -16.32
CA ALA A 32 -24.65 36.54 -16.44
C ALA A 32 -24.76 35.30 -15.54
N GLY A 33 -24.78 34.12 -16.16
CA GLY A 33 -24.62 32.87 -15.41
C GLY A 33 -23.33 32.96 -14.59
N PRO A 34 -23.26 32.29 -13.43
CA PRO A 34 -22.03 32.27 -12.65
C PRO A 34 -20.90 31.79 -13.57
N GLN A 35 -19.91 32.65 -13.80
CA GLN A 35 -18.65 32.25 -14.41
C GLN A 35 -18.05 31.13 -13.54
N PRO A 36 -17.54 30.03 -14.11
CA PRO A 36 -16.87 28.98 -13.35
C PRO A 36 -15.47 29.39 -12.86
N ASP A 37 -15.22 30.69 -12.66
CA ASP A 37 -13.87 31.26 -12.47
C ASP A 37 -13.34 31.21 -11.02
N ASP A 38 -14.00 30.53 -10.08
CA ASP A 38 -13.57 30.51 -8.67
C ASP A 38 -13.77 29.16 -7.95
N ALA A 39 -13.90 28.05 -8.68
CA ALA A 39 -14.04 26.72 -8.06
C ALA A 39 -12.69 26.15 -7.59
N ARG A 40 -11.88 26.93 -6.87
CA ARG A 40 -10.70 26.37 -6.19
C ARG A 40 -11.19 25.46 -5.05
N PRO A 41 -10.61 24.26 -4.89
CA PRO A 41 -11.00 23.35 -3.82
C PRO A 41 -10.79 24.02 -2.44
N GLU A 42 -11.75 23.82 -1.53
CA GLU A 42 -11.74 24.45 -0.19
C GLU A 42 -10.54 24.01 0.66
N ALA A 43 -10.01 22.82 0.39
CA ALA A 43 -8.82 22.27 1.04
C ALA A 43 -7.74 22.06 -0.02
N CYS A 44 -6.65 22.78 0.15
CA CYS A 44 -5.53 22.75 -0.75
C CYS A 44 -4.32 22.07 -0.09
N PRO A 45 -3.97 20.84 -0.48
CA PRO A 45 -2.67 20.31 -0.14
C PRO A 45 -1.64 21.10 -0.96
N VAL A 46 -0.82 21.87 -0.26
CA VAL A 46 0.35 22.51 -0.86
C VAL A 46 1.51 21.53 -0.69
N ASP A 47 2.22 21.24 -1.78
CA ASP A 47 3.45 20.45 -1.79
C ASP A 47 3.24 18.96 -1.43
N THR A 48 2.47 18.23 -2.25
CA THR A 48 2.37 16.78 -2.09
C THR A 48 3.63 16.05 -2.52
N VAL A 49 4.46 16.66 -3.37
CA VAL A 49 5.74 16.12 -3.84
C VAL A 49 6.83 17.17 -3.65
N GLU A 50 7.85 16.85 -2.85
CA GLU A 50 8.99 17.75 -2.65
C GLU A 50 9.80 17.91 -3.96
N ASP A 51 10.31 19.12 -4.20
CA ASP A 51 11.21 19.46 -5.31
C ASP A 51 10.65 19.38 -6.75
N VAL A 52 9.33 19.21 -6.93
CA VAL A 52 8.68 19.28 -8.26
C VAL A 52 7.63 20.40 -8.30
N GLU A 53 7.97 21.50 -8.95
CA GLU A 53 7.07 22.66 -9.06
C GLU A 53 6.01 22.47 -10.15
N PRO A 54 4.73 22.77 -9.88
CA PRO A 54 3.69 22.80 -10.90
C PRO A 54 4.02 23.74 -12.06
N PRO A 55 3.59 23.41 -13.30
CA PRO A 55 3.93 24.20 -14.46
C PRO A 55 3.26 25.58 -14.42
N THR A 56 4.03 26.63 -14.67
CA THR A 56 3.53 28.02 -14.73
C THR A 56 2.93 28.37 -16.09
N GLU A 57 3.38 27.69 -17.15
CA GLU A 57 2.84 27.78 -18.51
C GLU A 57 2.14 26.45 -18.85
N LEU A 58 0.94 26.51 -19.43
CA LEU A 58 0.18 25.32 -19.80
C LEU A 58 0.16 25.13 -21.31
N ASP A 59 1.16 24.41 -21.76
CA ASP A 59 1.17 23.76 -23.06
C ASP A 59 1.40 22.26 -22.88
N ARG A 60 1.12 21.51 -23.95
CA ARG A 60 1.22 20.05 -23.96
C ARG A 60 2.60 19.56 -23.52
N ASP A 61 3.67 20.13 -24.07
CA ASP A 61 5.04 19.66 -23.84
C ASP A 61 5.47 19.93 -22.39
N THR A 62 5.06 21.09 -21.86
CA THR A 62 5.29 21.46 -20.46
C THR A 62 4.54 20.54 -19.49
N VAL A 63 3.28 20.20 -19.78
CA VAL A 63 2.49 19.26 -18.96
C VAL A 63 3.05 17.84 -19.00
N GLU A 64 3.45 17.36 -20.19
CA GLU A 64 4.10 16.05 -20.34
C GLU A 64 5.39 16.00 -19.52
N SER A 65 6.28 16.99 -19.70
CA SER A 65 7.56 17.07 -18.98
C SER A 65 7.40 17.20 -17.46
N PHE A 66 6.34 17.88 -17.01
CA PHE A 66 5.99 17.97 -15.61
C PHE A 66 5.58 16.59 -15.05
N LEU A 67 4.63 15.91 -15.70
CA LEU A 67 4.13 14.61 -15.21
C LEU A 67 5.15 13.48 -15.29
N GLU A 68 6.08 13.53 -16.25
CA GLU A 68 7.22 12.61 -16.33
C GLU A 68 8.15 12.70 -15.11
N GLN A 69 8.19 13.84 -14.41
CA GLN A 69 8.97 14.03 -13.19
C GLN A 69 8.10 13.86 -11.93
N TYR A 70 6.87 14.36 -11.99
CA TYR A 70 5.97 14.42 -10.86
C TYR A 70 5.42 13.06 -10.45
N GLU A 71 4.91 12.25 -11.40
CA GLU A 71 4.32 10.95 -11.06
C GLU A 71 5.33 9.97 -10.46
N PRO A 72 6.57 9.81 -10.96
CA PRO A 72 7.56 8.98 -10.30
C PRO A 72 7.83 9.38 -8.84
N ALA A 73 7.99 10.68 -8.60
CA ALA A 73 8.24 11.20 -7.25
C ALA A 73 7.01 11.00 -6.33
N TYR A 74 5.80 11.22 -6.87
CA TYR A 74 4.56 10.91 -6.15
C TYR A 74 4.45 9.43 -5.80
N VAL A 75 4.73 8.52 -6.74
CA VAL A 75 4.71 7.07 -6.51
C VAL A 75 5.76 6.67 -5.48
N ASP A 76 6.97 7.20 -5.58
CA ASP A 76 8.04 6.93 -4.63
C ASP A 76 7.64 7.28 -3.20
N GLN A 77 7.07 8.47 -3.02
CA GLN A 77 6.67 8.97 -1.71
C GLN A 77 5.45 8.28 -1.12
N THR A 78 4.48 7.87 -1.95
CA THR A 78 3.16 7.42 -1.48
C THR A 78 2.93 5.91 -1.58
N ARG A 79 3.68 5.20 -2.42
CA ARG A 79 3.47 3.77 -2.71
C ARG A 79 4.64 2.89 -2.35
N ILE A 80 5.84 3.44 -2.20
CA ILE A 80 7.05 2.66 -1.96
C ILE A 80 7.52 2.84 -0.52
N ASP A 81 7.39 1.79 0.29
CA ASP A 81 8.06 1.72 1.60
C ASP A 81 9.54 1.37 1.39
N ARG A 82 10.38 2.39 1.20
CA ARG A 82 11.83 2.19 0.94
C ARG A 82 12.56 1.45 2.07
N GLU A 83 12.01 1.39 3.29
CA GLU A 83 12.62 0.65 4.41
C GLU A 83 12.36 -0.86 4.33
N GLN A 84 11.37 -1.28 3.54
CA GLN A 84 11.00 -2.69 3.39
C GLN A 84 11.93 -3.46 2.45
N TYR A 85 12.55 -2.78 1.48
CA TYR A 85 13.23 -3.40 0.35
C TYR A 85 14.74 -3.17 0.39
N ASP A 86 15.52 -4.20 0.02
CA ASP A 86 16.99 -4.10 -0.09
C ASP A 86 17.42 -3.31 -1.33
N ARG A 87 16.61 -3.43 -2.39
CA ARG A 87 16.82 -2.73 -3.64
C ARG A 87 15.48 -2.34 -4.23
N ILE A 88 15.46 -1.15 -4.82
CA ILE A 88 14.36 -0.63 -5.60
C ILE A 88 14.94 -0.19 -6.95
N GLU A 89 14.24 -0.51 -8.02
CA GLU A 89 14.40 0.16 -9.30
C GLU A 89 13.39 1.31 -9.28
N ASP A 90 13.91 2.54 -9.34
CA ASP A 90 13.09 3.74 -9.15
C ASP A 90 11.95 3.80 -10.18
N PRO A 91 10.79 4.36 -9.79
CA PRO A 91 9.64 4.43 -10.69
C PRO A 91 9.95 5.20 -11.97
N GLY A 92 9.50 4.65 -13.09
CA GLY A 92 9.52 5.29 -14.39
C GLY A 92 8.11 5.48 -14.92
N THR A 93 7.80 6.68 -15.42
CA THR A 93 6.49 7.03 -15.95
C THR A 93 6.55 7.25 -17.46
N SER A 94 5.52 6.80 -18.17
CA SER A 94 5.27 7.07 -19.57
C SER A 94 3.92 7.76 -19.75
N ILE A 95 3.87 8.77 -20.62
CA ILE A 95 2.62 9.42 -20.99
C ILE A 95 1.92 8.61 -22.09
N VAL A 96 0.68 8.19 -21.82
CA VAL A 96 -0.13 7.38 -22.75
C VAL A 96 -1.00 8.25 -23.65
N ASP A 97 -1.70 9.22 -23.06
CA ASP A 97 -2.59 10.14 -23.77
C ASP A 97 -2.52 11.53 -23.15
N VAL A 98 -2.64 12.55 -24.01
CA VAL A 98 -2.75 13.95 -23.61
C VAL A 98 -3.82 14.62 -24.45
N THR A 99 -4.87 15.09 -23.78
CA THR A 99 -5.99 15.76 -24.40
C THR A 99 -6.24 17.10 -23.71
N HIS A 100 -6.26 18.18 -24.48
CA HIS A 100 -6.66 19.49 -23.96
C HIS A 100 -8.17 19.49 -23.67
N VAL A 101 -8.55 19.85 -22.44
CA VAL A 101 -9.94 19.88 -21.97
C VAL A 101 -10.17 21.16 -21.18
N ASP A 102 -11.16 21.95 -21.59
CA ASP A 102 -11.50 23.24 -20.99
C ASP A 102 -10.30 24.21 -20.94
N GLU A 103 -9.74 24.47 -19.76
CA GLU A 103 -8.59 25.38 -19.53
C GLU A 103 -7.28 24.64 -19.22
N GLY A 104 -7.29 23.30 -19.25
CA GLY A 104 -6.17 22.47 -18.86
C GLY A 104 -6.00 21.23 -19.75
N TYR A 105 -5.30 20.24 -19.22
CA TYR A 105 -5.02 18.99 -19.90
C TYR A 105 -5.48 17.80 -19.07
N ARG A 106 -6.20 16.88 -19.70
CA ARG A 106 -6.37 15.51 -19.20
C ARG A 106 -5.20 14.69 -19.71
N VAL A 107 -4.50 14.02 -18.80
CA VAL A 107 -3.34 13.19 -19.13
C VAL A 107 -3.51 11.81 -18.52
N THR A 108 -3.23 10.76 -19.30
CA THR A 108 -3.15 9.39 -18.79
C THR A 108 -1.69 8.98 -18.75
N VAL A 109 -1.26 8.43 -17.61
CA VAL A 109 0.11 7.99 -17.39
C VAL A 109 0.15 6.54 -16.95
N GLU A 110 1.23 5.86 -17.31
CA GLU A 110 1.57 4.51 -16.83
C GLU A 110 2.89 4.59 -16.08
N THR A 111 2.95 4.00 -14.89
CA THR A 111 4.14 3.99 -14.05
C THR A 111 4.53 2.56 -13.71
N PHE A 112 5.81 2.24 -13.89
CA PHE A 112 6.39 0.95 -13.54
C PHE A 112 7.52 1.12 -12.53
N TRP A 113 7.71 0.15 -11.65
CA TRP A 113 8.89 0.04 -10.80
C TRP A 113 9.09 -1.42 -10.37
N ALA A 114 10.26 -1.73 -9.83
CA ALA A 114 10.54 -3.07 -9.32
C ALA A 114 11.13 -3.01 -7.91
N THR A 115 10.79 -4.00 -7.09
CA THR A 115 11.22 -4.11 -5.71
C THR A 115 11.85 -5.47 -5.46
N TRP A 116 12.92 -5.50 -4.67
CA TRP A 116 13.55 -6.72 -4.18
C TRP A 116 13.47 -6.72 -2.67
N GLU A 117 12.69 -7.64 -2.12
CA GLU A 117 12.71 -7.90 -0.69
C GLU A 117 14.07 -8.53 -0.29
N PRO A 118 14.58 -8.26 0.92
CA PRO A 118 15.73 -8.97 1.45
C PRO A 118 15.48 -10.48 1.51
N ASP A 119 16.56 -11.25 1.44
CA ASP A 119 16.56 -12.62 1.93
C ASP A 119 16.05 -12.63 3.38
N ARG A 120 15.20 -13.60 3.72
CA ARG A 120 14.55 -13.66 5.02
C ARG A 120 14.82 -14.98 5.69
N THR A 121 15.31 -14.93 6.92
CA THR A 121 15.44 -16.11 7.76
C THR A 121 14.11 -16.37 8.45
N VAL A 122 13.67 -17.63 8.45
CA VAL A 122 12.45 -18.08 9.13
C VAL A 122 12.72 -19.34 9.95
N LEU A 123 11.96 -19.50 11.03
CA LEU A 123 11.72 -20.81 11.63
C LEU A 123 10.49 -21.40 10.97
N GLY A 124 10.70 -22.42 10.13
CA GLY A 124 9.63 -23.16 9.49
C GLY A 124 9.20 -24.36 10.33
N PHE A 125 7.90 -24.61 10.37
CA PHE A 125 7.28 -25.72 11.10
C PHE A 125 6.51 -26.59 10.11
N GLU A 126 6.92 -27.86 10.00
CA GLU A 126 6.40 -28.81 9.02
C GLU A 126 5.91 -30.08 9.71
N LEU A 127 4.66 -30.49 9.44
CA LEU A 127 4.15 -31.79 9.86
C LEU A 127 4.88 -32.91 9.10
N VAL A 128 5.48 -33.84 9.84
CA VAL A 128 6.19 -35.00 9.30
C VAL A 128 5.58 -36.31 9.79
N THR A 129 5.77 -37.38 9.01
CA THR A 129 5.23 -38.71 9.36
C THR A 129 6.17 -39.54 10.23
N ASP A 130 7.45 -39.19 10.23
CA ASP A 130 8.51 -39.89 10.95
C ASP A 130 9.64 -38.94 11.35
N ALA A 131 10.35 -39.31 12.41
CA ALA A 131 11.49 -38.57 12.92
C ALA A 131 12.75 -39.44 12.82
N ALA A 132 13.83 -38.88 12.28
CA ALA A 132 15.14 -39.55 12.26
C ALA A 132 15.83 -39.52 13.64
N THR A 133 15.35 -38.63 14.52
CA THR A 133 15.81 -38.41 15.89
C THR A 133 14.63 -38.61 16.85
N ASP A 134 14.92 -38.83 18.13
CA ASP A 134 13.88 -38.93 19.15
C ASP A 134 13.15 -37.57 19.26
N PRO A 135 11.82 -37.53 19.09
CA PRO A 135 11.06 -36.28 19.21
C PRO A 135 11.14 -35.69 20.61
N VAL A 136 11.24 -34.36 20.69
CA VAL A 136 11.14 -33.62 21.93
C VAL A 136 9.66 -33.54 22.31
N PRO A 137 9.25 -34.05 23.48
CA PRO A 137 7.87 -33.95 23.91
C PRO A 137 7.50 -32.48 24.12
N TRP A 138 6.29 -32.09 23.70
CA TRP A 138 5.74 -30.79 24.06
C TRP A 138 5.64 -30.66 25.58
N ASP A 139 6.49 -29.81 26.15
CA ASP A 139 6.51 -29.50 27.58
C ASP A 139 5.81 -28.16 27.84
N HIS A 140 4.60 -28.25 28.40
CA HIS A 140 3.83 -27.08 28.78
C HIS A 140 4.59 -26.17 29.75
N GLU A 141 5.41 -26.70 30.68
CA GLU A 141 6.15 -25.84 31.62
C GLU A 141 7.24 -25.01 30.92
N THR A 142 7.79 -25.51 29.82
CA THR A 142 8.87 -24.86 29.07
C THR A 142 8.34 -23.92 27.97
N PHE A 143 7.20 -24.25 27.37
CA PHE A 143 6.71 -23.58 26.15
C PHE A 143 5.40 -22.79 26.31
N GLU A 144 4.64 -22.95 27.40
CA GLU A 144 3.34 -22.27 27.60
C GLU A 144 3.44 -20.74 27.62
N ASP A 145 4.60 -20.19 28.02
CA ASP A 145 4.86 -18.75 27.98
C ASP A 145 5.18 -18.21 26.57
N ASN A 146 5.10 -19.06 25.52
CA ASN A 146 5.36 -18.68 24.14
C ASN A 146 4.15 -18.93 23.22
N PRO A 147 3.17 -18.01 23.19
CA PRO A 147 1.97 -18.16 22.36
C PRO A 147 2.29 -18.25 20.86
N THR A 148 3.36 -17.59 20.40
CA THR A 148 3.77 -17.63 18.99
C THR A 148 4.24 -19.03 18.58
N LEU A 149 5.02 -19.71 19.44
CA LEU A 149 5.43 -21.10 19.19
C LEU A 149 4.21 -22.03 19.21
N GLN A 150 3.32 -21.86 20.20
CA GLN A 150 2.11 -22.66 20.27
C GLN A 150 1.26 -22.51 19.00
N GLU A 151 1.03 -21.27 18.54
CA GLU A 151 0.29 -21.01 17.31
C GLU A 151 0.95 -21.65 16.09
N ALA A 152 2.28 -21.56 15.96
CA ALA A 152 2.99 -22.17 14.85
C ALA A 152 2.86 -23.70 14.84
N LEU A 153 2.93 -24.35 16.01
CA LEU A 153 2.73 -25.79 16.15
C LEU A 153 1.28 -26.20 15.84
N GLU A 154 0.29 -25.44 16.33
CA GLU A 154 -1.12 -25.68 16.02
C GLU A 154 -1.39 -25.57 14.52
N GLN A 155 -0.87 -24.53 13.86
CA GLN A 155 -1.01 -24.34 12.41
C GLN A 155 -0.32 -25.46 11.61
N ALA A 156 0.87 -25.88 12.03
CA ALA A 156 1.57 -26.99 11.36
C ALA A 156 0.81 -28.31 11.54
N ALA A 157 0.25 -28.57 12.72
CA ALA A 157 -0.53 -29.78 13.02
C ALA A 157 -1.80 -29.89 12.17
N THR A 158 -2.49 -28.77 11.85
CA THR A 158 -3.67 -28.83 10.97
C THR A 158 -3.31 -29.10 9.50
N GLY A 159 -2.04 -28.97 9.11
CA GLY A 159 -1.55 -29.21 7.76
C GLY A 159 -2.07 -28.22 6.72
N ASP A 160 -2.69 -27.13 7.14
CA ASP A 160 -3.31 -26.17 6.23
C ASP A 160 -2.27 -25.32 5.49
N ARG A 161 -1.10 -25.07 6.11
CA ARG A 161 0.07 -24.35 5.54
C ARG A 161 1.34 -24.68 6.33
N THR A 162 2.53 -24.46 5.74
CA THR A 162 3.76 -24.30 6.53
C THR A 162 3.59 -23.09 7.44
N ALA A 163 3.77 -23.28 8.74
CA ALA A 163 3.78 -22.17 9.68
C ALA A 163 5.21 -21.65 9.76
N ASP A 164 5.40 -20.35 9.52
CA ASP A 164 6.71 -19.72 9.53
C ASP A 164 6.72 -18.58 10.56
N ILE A 165 7.77 -18.53 11.39
CA ILE A 165 8.07 -17.38 12.24
C ILE A 165 9.25 -16.64 11.60
N PRO A 166 9.06 -15.44 11.02
CA PRO A 166 10.16 -14.70 10.40
C PRO A 166 11.11 -14.11 11.44
N GLU A 167 12.38 -13.91 11.10
CA GLU A 167 13.41 -13.35 12.00
C GLU A 167 13.01 -11.99 12.60
N LYS A 168 12.30 -11.17 11.81
CA LYS A 168 11.79 -9.86 12.25
C LYS A 168 10.64 -9.97 13.27
N HIS A 169 10.06 -11.15 13.49
CA HIS A 169 9.00 -11.34 14.47
C HIS A 169 9.54 -11.09 15.89
N PRO A 170 8.83 -10.35 16.78
CA PRO A 170 9.31 -10.04 18.12
C PRO A 170 9.68 -11.27 18.97
N ASP A 171 9.00 -12.39 18.71
CA ASP A 171 9.20 -13.65 19.43
C ASP A 171 10.15 -14.63 18.71
N TYR A 172 10.74 -14.27 17.58
CA TYR A 172 11.64 -15.17 16.84
C TYR A 172 12.79 -15.68 17.72
N ARG A 173 13.56 -14.76 18.30
CA ARG A 173 14.72 -15.12 19.14
C ARG A 173 14.29 -15.90 20.38
N ARG A 174 13.21 -15.48 21.05
CA ARG A 174 12.67 -16.19 22.21
C ARG A 174 12.30 -17.63 21.84
N THR A 175 11.63 -17.81 20.71
CA THR A 175 11.22 -19.13 20.22
C THR A 175 12.43 -19.99 19.87
N ARG A 176 13.38 -19.44 19.10
CA ARG A 176 14.65 -20.08 18.76
C ARG A 176 15.40 -20.53 20.00
N ASP A 177 15.61 -19.64 20.98
CA ASP A 177 16.36 -19.93 22.21
C ASP A 177 15.67 -21.01 23.07
N GLN A 178 14.33 -21.02 23.14
CA GLN A 178 13.58 -22.06 23.85
C GLN A 178 13.70 -23.43 23.18
N LEU A 179 13.61 -23.46 21.85
CA LEU A 179 13.80 -24.68 21.07
C LEU A 179 15.23 -25.20 21.21
N GLU A 180 16.23 -24.31 21.15
CA GLU A 180 17.62 -24.68 21.33
C GLU A 180 17.90 -25.20 22.76
N ALA A 181 17.33 -24.57 23.78
CA ALA A 181 17.47 -25.01 25.16
C ALA A 181 16.85 -26.40 25.40
N ALA A 182 15.77 -26.73 24.72
CA ALA A 182 15.08 -28.02 24.84
C ALA A 182 15.74 -29.14 24.03
N ALA A 183 16.22 -28.83 22.82
CA ALA A 183 16.56 -29.82 21.81
C ALA A 183 18.01 -29.77 21.29
N GLY A 184 18.76 -28.70 21.57
CA GLY A 184 20.10 -28.48 21.04
C GLY A 184 20.11 -27.49 19.87
N ASP A 185 20.55 -27.89 18.69
CA ASP A 185 20.44 -27.03 17.51
C ASP A 185 18.97 -26.99 17.05
N VAL A 186 18.46 -25.84 16.61
CA VAL A 186 17.05 -25.69 16.19
C VAL A 186 16.77 -26.37 14.85
N ASP A 187 17.78 -26.45 13.97
CA ASP A 187 17.61 -27.01 12.64
C ASP A 187 17.46 -28.54 12.68
N GLY A 188 16.28 -29.02 12.26
CA GLY A 188 15.95 -30.44 12.22
C GLY A 188 15.37 -31.00 13.51
N VAL A 189 15.08 -30.17 14.52
CA VAL A 189 14.35 -30.58 15.74
C VAL A 189 12.99 -31.14 15.34
N VAL A 190 12.56 -32.23 15.97
CA VAL A 190 11.19 -32.73 15.84
C VAL A 190 10.50 -32.62 17.19
N ILE A 191 9.36 -31.94 17.23
CA ILE A 191 8.50 -31.82 18.42
C ILE A 191 7.34 -32.79 18.27
N ASP A 192 7.04 -33.55 19.32
CA ASP A 192 5.77 -34.25 19.46
C ASP A 192 4.74 -33.30 20.10
N TYR A 193 3.88 -32.73 19.26
CA TYR A 193 2.81 -31.85 19.65
C TYR A 193 1.48 -32.60 19.57
N GLN A 194 0.99 -33.08 20.71
CA GLN A 194 -0.28 -33.80 20.83
C GLN A 194 -0.38 -35.08 19.95
N GLY A 195 0.74 -35.73 19.66
CA GLY A 195 0.82 -36.91 18.80
C GLY A 195 1.18 -36.60 17.34
N ASP A 196 1.22 -35.32 16.96
CA ASP A 196 1.69 -34.87 15.66
C ASP A 196 3.19 -34.54 15.72
N LEU A 197 3.95 -35.07 14.78
CA LEU A 197 5.39 -34.83 14.70
C LEU A 197 5.64 -33.60 13.84
N ILE A 198 6.20 -32.54 14.43
CA ILE A 198 6.46 -31.29 13.73
C ILE A 198 7.95 -31.06 13.69
N ARG A 199 8.51 -31.04 12.47
CA ARG A 199 9.91 -30.66 12.24
C ARG A 199 10.02 -29.14 12.25
N VAL A 200 11.00 -28.63 12.99
CA VAL A 200 11.44 -27.23 12.93
C VAL A 200 12.69 -27.16 12.08
N SER A 201 12.77 -26.16 11.21
CA SER A 201 13.97 -25.85 10.43
C SER A 201 14.20 -24.35 10.39
N GLU A 202 15.45 -23.92 10.56
CA GLU A 202 15.85 -22.54 10.28
C GLU A 202 16.24 -22.47 8.80
N SER A 203 15.59 -21.61 8.03
CA SER A 203 15.81 -21.54 6.58
C SER A 203 15.94 -20.09 6.11
N GLU A 204 16.95 -19.85 5.27
CA GLU A 204 17.07 -18.62 4.50
C GLU A 204 16.21 -18.75 3.25
N LEU A 205 15.09 -18.02 3.22
CA LEU A 205 14.25 -17.92 2.04
C LEU A 205 14.78 -16.78 1.18
N PRO A 206 14.91 -16.99 -0.14
CA PRO A 206 15.36 -15.93 -1.03
C PRO A 206 14.37 -14.78 -1.01
N GLY A 207 14.89 -13.57 -1.15
CA GLY A 207 14.11 -12.36 -1.35
C GLY A 207 13.14 -12.49 -2.52
N VAL A 208 11.97 -11.85 -2.40
CA VAL A 208 10.95 -11.84 -3.44
C VAL A 208 11.17 -10.64 -4.36
N HIS A 209 11.10 -10.90 -5.67
CA HIS A 209 11.04 -9.86 -6.69
C HIS A 209 9.58 -9.49 -6.97
N GLY A 210 9.27 -8.20 -6.90
CA GLY A 210 7.97 -7.65 -7.28
C GLY A 210 8.11 -6.70 -8.45
N ASP A 211 7.43 -7.00 -9.55
CA ASP A 211 7.19 -6.07 -10.66
C ASP A 211 5.87 -5.36 -10.41
N HIS A 212 5.89 -4.03 -10.41
CA HIS A 212 4.72 -3.22 -10.13
C HIS A 212 4.37 -2.34 -11.31
N TYR A 213 3.07 -2.14 -11.50
CA TYR A 213 2.52 -1.36 -12.58
C TYR A 213 1.24 -0.66 -12.09
N LEU A 214 1.08 0.61 -12.45
CA LEU A 214 -0.15 1.35 -12.25
C LEU A 214 -0.42 2.29 -13.42
N SER A 215 -1.70 2.59 -13.62
CA SER A 215 -2.17 3.66 -14.51
C SER A 215 -2.84 4.73 -13.66
N ALA A 216 -2.76 5.98 -14.10
CA ALA A 216 -3.46 7.09 -13.47
C ALA A 216 -3.91 8.11 -14.51
N ALA A 217 -5.02 8.80 -14.22
CA ALA A 217 -5.46 9.97 -14.98
C ALA A 217 -5.26 11.24 -14.16
N TYR A 218 -4.83 12.29 -14.84
CA TYR A 218 -4.53 13.61 -14.31
C TYR A 218 -5.37 14.68 -14.99
N TYR A 219 -5.76 15.71 -14.23
CA TYR A 219 -6.19 17.00 -14.78
C TYR A 219 -5.22 18.07 -14.30
N VAL A 220 -4.51 18.72 -15.23
CA VAL A 220 -3.54 19.77 -14.95
C VAL A 220 -4.06 21.09 -15.50
N ALA A 221 -4.30 22.05 -14.61
CA ALA A 221 -4.83 23.38 -14.94
C ALA A 221 -4.11 24.48 -14.11
N PRO A 222 -4.32 25.77 -14.41
CA PRO A 222 -3.56 26.83 -13.75
C PRO A 222 -3.82 26.83 -12.24
N GLY A 223 -2.80 26.47 -11.47
CA GLY A 223 -2.88 26.44 -10.01
C GLY A 223 -3.78 25.33 -9.44
N VAL A 224 -4.04 24.26 -10.20
CA VAL A 224 -4.65 23.06 -9.62
C VAL A 224 -4.26 21.80 -10.39
N ILE A 225 -3.99 20.73 -9.64
CA ILE A 225 -3.72 19.39 -10.18
C ILE A 225 -4.62 18.38 -9.49
N TYR A 226 -5.32 17.57 -10.28
CA TYR A 226 -6.11 16.44 -9.78
C TYR A 226 -5.59 15.11 -10.33
N ARG A 227 -5.76 14.04 -9.55
CA ARG A 227 -5.36 12.67 -9.91
C ARG A 227 -6.42 11.64 -9.50
N THR A 228 -6.56 10.59 -10.30
CA THR A 228 -7.31 9.37 -9.99
C THR A 228 -6.53 8.14 -10.45
N ASP A 229 -6.64 7.03 -9.70
CA ASP A 229 -6.08 5.72 -10.10
C ASP A 229 -6.98 5.01 -11.15
N ASP A 230 -8.18 5.53 -11.42
CA ASP A 230 -9.09 5.04 -12.46
C ASP A 230 -8.91 5.87 -13.74
N GLU A 231 -8.23 5.30 -14.75
CA GLU A 231 -7.90 5.98 -16.02
C GLU A 231 -9.13 6.42 -16.82
N ASP A 232 -10.26 5.72 -16.65
CA ASP A 232 -11.52 6.01 -17.34
C ASP A 232 -12.31 7.14 -16.66
N ALA A 233 -12.13 7.30 -15.34
CA ALA A 233 -12.80 8.34 -14.57
C ALA A 233 -12.33 9.76 -14.94
N ASP A 234 -13.19 10.76 -14.70
CA ASP A 234 -12.79 12.16 -14.83
C ASP A 234 -11.90 12.55 -13.64
N PRO A 235 -10.61 12.86 -13.86
CA PRO A 235 -9.67 13.17 -12.79
C PRO A 235 -10.09 14.35 -11.93
N ARG A 236 -10.92 15.28 -12.42
CA ARG A 236 -11.44 16.42 -11.63
C ARG A 236 -12.32 15.99 -10.45
N ASN A 237 -12.84 14.76 -10.47
CA ASN A 237 -13.56 14.15 -9.34
C ASN A 237 -12.64 13.36 -8.40
N GLY A 238 -11.35 13.31 -8.71
CA GLY A 238 -10.33 12.60 -7.95
C GLY A 238 -9.73 13.44 -6.82
N THR A 239 -8.53 13.06 -6.41
CA THR A 239 -7.78 13.72 -5.35
C THR A 239 -7.11 14.97 -5.88
N VAL A 240 -7.31 16.10 -5.21
CA VAL A 240 -6.50 17.32 -5.44
C VAL A 240 -5.10 17.05 -4.90
N LEU A 241 -4.08 17.23 -5.74
CA LEU A 241 -2.69 17.07 -5.37
C LEU A 241 -1.98 18.40 -5.12
N GLU A 242 -2.29 19.43 -5.92
CA GLU A 242 -1.66 20.74 -5.80
C GLU A 242 -2.68 21.85 -6.04
N CYS A 243 -2.47 22.98 -5.34
CA CYS A 243 -3.05 24.31 -5.53
C CYS A 243 -2.34 25.31 -4.58
#